data_AF-A0A183UTJ0-F1
#
_entry.id   AF-A0A183UTJ0-F1
#
_cell.length_a   1.000
_cell.length_b   1.000
_cell.length_c   1.000
_cell.angle_alpha   90.00
_cell.angle_beta   90.00
_cell.angle_gamma   90.00
#
_symmetry.space_group_name_H-M   'P 1'
#
loop_
_entity.id
_entity.type
_entity.pdbx_description
1 polymer ?
#
loop_
_entity_poly.entity_id
_entity_poly.type
_entity_poly.pdbx_seq_one_letter_code
_entity_poly.pdbx_strand_id
1 'polypeptide(L)'
;MEPSNSELSMPIESSSTLTSHSSNSSQTEIKVEHVKHSWTVKNFSHCYQEYLENFVHLHRGEDTLTWSIKIYPKGNGENNKDFVFLCLNRVVSNTNASCKNGKIGFKSRFILRTSEMKEIEMRIHPNPSHSDYVSYIKRDVLFPQILPNDSIIVNVEIDVAVETITTTVEDMMSVGHAWCTLLLH
;
A
#
# COMPACT_ATOMS: atom_id res chain seq x y z
N MET A 1 -71.90 55.85 11.66
CA MET A 1 -70.91 56.38 10.71
C MET A 1 -69.65 55.53 10.87
N GLU A 2 -69.40 54.61 9.94
CA GLU A 2 -68.03 54.41 9.44
C GLU A 2 -67.62 55.67 8.64
N PRO A 3 -66.33 55.94 8.33
CA PRO A 3 -65.16 55.04 8.23
C PRO A 3 -63.97 55.58 9.12
N SER A 4 -62.69 55.17 9.09
CA SER A 4 -61.81 54.73 8.00
C SER A 4 -60.46 54.19 8.53
N ASN A 5 -59.97 53.17 7.82
CA ASN A 5 -58.62 52.59 7.78
C ASN A 5 -57.43 53.56 7.90
N SER A 6 -56.35 53.10 8.55
CA SER A 6 -55.03 53.02 7.90
C SER A 6 -54.11 52.07 8.70
N GLU A 7 -53.91 50.88 8.15
CA GLU A 7 -52.87 49.93 8.52
C GLU A 7 -51.48 50.55 8.23
N LEU A 8 -50.58 50.52 9.21
CA LEU A 8 -49.15 50.75 8.99
C LEU A 8 -48.44 49.40 9.09
N SER A 9 -48.26 48.79 7.93
CA SER A 9 -47.47 47.58 7.70
C SER A 9 -45.99 47.90 7.92
N MET A 10 -45.37 47.30 8.93
CA MET A 10 -43.91 47.25 9.04
C MET A 10 -43.40 46.04 8.24
N PRO A 11 -42.42 46.20 7.33
CA PRO A 11 -41.86 45.06 6.62
C PRO A 11 -41.02 44.21 7.58
N ILE A 12 -41.34 42.91 7.60
CA ILE A 12 -40.54 41.87 8.23
C ILE A 12 -39.25 41.75 7.41
N GLU A 13 -38.13 42.27 7.92
CA GLU A 13 -36.80 41.87 7.45
C GLU A 13 -36.55 40.43 7.88
N SER A 14 -37.00 39.50 7.04
CA SER A 14 -36.55 38.12 7.07
C SER A 14 -35.08 38.09 6.65
N SER A 15 -34.17 38.39 7.58
CA SER A 15 -32.76 38.07 7.43
C SER A 15 -32.60 36.54 7.53
N SER A 16 -32.84 35.85 6.42
CA SER A 16 -32.31 34.51 6.22
C SER A 16 -30.81 34.65 6.02
N THR A 17 -30.06 34.62 7.12
CA THR A 17 -28.63 34.30 7.11
C THR A 17 -28.49 32.91 6.52
N LEU A 18 -28.31 32.85 5.20
CA LEU A 18 -27.73 31.70 4.52
C LEU A 18 -26.31 31.57 5.06
N THR A 19 -26.14 30.76 6.11
CA THR A 19 -24.83 30.29 6.52
C THR A 19 -24.28 29.46 5.36
N SER A 20 -23.44 30.08 4.53
CA SER A 20 -22.62 29.38 3.55
C SER A 20 -21.69 28.46 4.32
N HIS A 21 -22.07 27.20 4.49
CA HIS A 21 -21.16 26.18 4.94
C HIS A 21 -20.10 26.03 3.85
N SER A 22 -18.95 26.66 4.03
CA SER A 22 -17.76 26.33 3.25
C SER A 22 -17.47 24.86 3.49
N SER A 23 -17.68 24.02 2.48
CA SER A 23 -17.31 22.62 2.49
C SER A 23 -15.79 22.51 2.51
N ASN A 24 -15.17 22.51 3.70
CA ASN A 24 -13.75 22.23 3.82
C ASN A 24 -13.55 20.72 3.75
N SER A 25 -13.50 20.19 2.53
CA SER A 25 -13.25 18.78 2.26
C SER A 25 -11.91 18.59 1.56
N SER A 26 -11.22 17.51 1.86
CA SER A 26 -9.95 17.17 1.23
C SER A 26 -9.95 15.72 0.77
N GLN A 27 -9.31 15.46 -0.36
CA GLN A 27 -9.06 14.12 -0.87
C GLN A 27 -7.56 13.86 -0.89
N THR A 28 -7.14 12.72 -0.36
CA THR A 28 -5.75 12.28 -0.42
C THR A 28 -5.65 11.03 -1.31
N GLU A 29 -4.78 11.08 -2.30
CA GLU A 29 -4.39 9.93 -3.12
C GLU A 29 -3.00 9.44 -2.72
N ILE A 30 -2.84 8.12 -2.63
CA ILE A 30 -1.55 7.47 -2.41
C ILE A 30 -1.17 6.74 -3.70
N LYS A 31 -0.10 7.20 -4.35
CA LYS A 31 0.44 6.54 -5.54
C LYS A 31 1.23 5.30 -5.12
N VAL A 32 0.97 4.18 -5.77
CA VAL A 32 1.58 2.89 -5.46
C VAL A 32 2.33 2.35 -6.68
N GLU A 33 3.60 2.00 -6.48
CA GLU A 33 4.39 1.24 -7.44
C GLU A 33 4.39 -0.24 -7.07
N HIS A 34 4.30 -1.11 -8.07
CA HIS A 34 4.17 -2.55 -7.87
C HIS A 34 5.43 -3.27 -8.33
N VAL A 35 6.05 -4.01 -7.43
CA VAL A 35 7.22 -4.85 -7.71
C VAL A 35 6.79 -6.30 -7.67
N LYS A 36 7.11 -7.05 -8.72
CA LYS A 36 6.87 -8.50 -8.78
C LYS A 36 8.17 -9.21 -9.13
N HIS A 37 8.48 -10.27 -8.39
CA HIS A 37 9.63 -11.11 -8.69
C HIS A 37 9.26 -12.58 -8.48
N SER A 38 9.76 -13.44 -9.36
CA SER A 38 9.53 -14.88 -9.33
C SER A 38 10.87 -15.59 -9.19
N TRP A 39 10.98 -16.40 -8.14
CA TRP A 39 12.19 -17.12 -7.82
C TRP A 39 11.93 -18.61 -7.74
N THR A 40 12.46 -19.34 -8.72
CA THR A 40 12.38 -20.80 -8.76
C THR A 40 13.59 -21.42 -8.08
N VAL A 41 13.34 -22.35 -7.16
CA VAL A 41 14.37 -23.21 -6.54
C VAL A 41 14.11 -24.65 -6.98
N LYS A 42 15.08 -25.24 -7.67
CA LYS A 42 15.07 -26.65 -8.08
C LYS A 42 15.85 -27.50 -7.10
N ASN A 43 15.53 -28.80 -7.07
CA ASN A 43 16.08 -29.78 -6.15
C ASN A 43 15.92 -29.33 -4.68
N PHE A 44 14.74 -28.81 -4.33
CA PHE A 44 14.51 -28.11 -3.06
C PHE A 44 14.72 -29.03 -1.84
N SER A 45 14.36 -30.31 -1.95
CA SER A 45 14.59 -31.32 -0.92
C SER A 45 16.07 -31.56 -0.61
N HIS A 46 16.96 -31.22 -1.55
CA HIS A 46 18.41 -31.34 -1.43
C HIS A 46 19.07 -30.04 -0.95
N CYS A 47 18.30 -29.04 -0.50
CA CYS A 47 18.88 -27.83 0.07
C CYS A 47 19.43 -28.12 1.47
N TYR A 48 20.75 -28.06 1.61
CA TYR A 48 21.47 -28.28 2.87
C TYR A 48 21.88 -26.99 3.56
N GLN A 49 21.82 -25.86 2.86
CA GLN A 49 22.09 -24.54 3.39
C GLN A 49 21.05 -24.17 4.45
N GLU A 50 21.46 -23.33 5.40
CA GLU A 50 20.56 -22.76 6.41
C GLU A 50 19.46 -21.93 5.76
N TYR A 51 19.86 -21.06 4.83
CA TYR A 51 18.93 -20.29 4.01
C TYR A 51 19.46 -20.07 2.60
N LEU A 52 18.54 -19.79 1.70
CA LEU A 52 18.80 -19.22 0.39
C LEU A 52 18.41 -17.73 0.43
N GLU A 53 19.16 -16.88 -0.26
CA GLU A 53 18.88 -15.44 -0.33
C GLU A 53 18.89 -14.93 -1.76
N ASN A 54 17.96 -14.02 -2.06
CA ASN A 54 17.87 -13.31 -3.33
C ASN A 54 17.45 -11.85 -3.06
N PHE A 55 17.71 -10.95 -4.01
CA PHE A 55 17.42 -9.52 -3.87
C PHE A 55 16.47 -9.02 -4.94
N VAL A 56 15.55 -8.15 -4.53
CA VAL A 56 14.61 -7.46 -5.41
C VAL A 56 14.86 -5.96 -5.31
N HIS A 57 14.81 -5.29 -6.45
CA HIS A 57 15.18 -3.89 -6.58
C HIS A 57 14.06 -3.11 -7.25
N LEU A 58 13.81 -1.90 -6.75
CA LEU A 58 12.97 -0.90 -7.39
C LEU A 58 13.81 0.36 -7.60
N HIS A 59 14.09 0.67 -8.86
CA HIS A 59 14.89 1.84 -9.25
C HIS A 59 13.98 3.06 -9.42
N ARG A 60 14.35 4.17 -8.79
CA ARG A 60 13.63 5.46 -8.79
C ARG A 60 14.60 6.61 -9.02
N GLY A 61 15.03 6.78 -10.27
CA GLY A 61 16.06 7.75 -10.62
C GLY A 61 17.41 7.35 -10.00
N GLU A 62 17.93 8.19 -9.09
CA GLU A 62 19.19 7.90 -8.36
C GLU A 62 18.98 6.99 -7.13
N ASP A 63 17.74 6.86 -6.66
CA ASP A 63 17.42 6.03 -5.50
C ASP A 63 17.08 4.60 -5.93
N THR A 64 17.58 3.61 -5.19
CA THR A 64 17.17 2.21 -5.38
C THR A 64 16.69 1.66 -4.04
N LEU A 65 15.45 1.18 -4.02
CA LEU A 65 14.93 0.41 -2.90
C LEU A 65 15.27 -1.06 -3.12
N THR A 66 15.87 -1.67 -2.11
CA THR A 66 16.28 -3.07 -2.16
C THR A 66 15.58 -3.86 -1.06
N TRP A 67 15.13 -5.07 -1.40
CA TRP A 67 14.61 -6.04 -0.44
C TRP A 67 15.38 -7.35 -0.57
N SER A 68 15.74 -7.95 0.57
CA SER A 68 16.25 -9.32 0.64
C SER A 68 15.08 -10.28 0.85
N ILE A 69 15.06 -11.35 0.07
CA ILE A 69 14.14 -12.48 0.20
C ILE A 69 14.95 -13.66 0.69
N LYS A 70 14.53 -14.26 1.80
CA LYS A 70 15.19 -15.44 2.38
C LYS A 70 14.23 -16.62 2.45
N ILE A 71 14.72 -17.79 2.06
CA ILE A 71 14.03 -19.07 2.22
C ILE A 71 14.82 -19.87 3.24
N TYR A 72 14.16 -20.31 4.32
CA TYR A 72 14.73 -21.22 5.31
C TYR A 72 14.08 -22.60 5.15
N PRO A 73 14.72 -23.54 4.43
CA PRO A 73 14.10 -24.84 4.12
C PRO A 73 13.97 -25.75 5.34
N LYS A 74 14.67 -25.45 6.45
CA LYS A 74 14.75 -26.28 7.65
C LYS A 74 14.43 -25.51 8.95
N GLY A 75 13.63 -24.45 8.86
CA GLY A 75 13.44 -23.54 9.97
C GLY A 75 14.61 -22.59 10.16
N ASN A 76 14.51 -21.67 11.12
CA ASN A 76 15.59 -20.76 11.53
C ASN A 76 16.05 -21.01 12.98
N GLY A 77 15.74 -22.20 13.52
CA GLY A 77 16.14 -22.65 14.84
C GLY A 77 15.46 -23.97 15.23
N GLU A 78 15.87 -24.54 16.36
CA GLU A 78 15.39 -25.85 16.81
C GLU A 78 13.87 -25.89 17.02
N ASN A 79 13.29 -24.80 17.53
CA ASN A 79 11.87 -24.71 17.85
C ASN A 79 10.95 -24.71 16.63
N ASN A 80 11.48 -24.53 15.42
CA ASN A 80 10.69 -24.44 14.20
C ASN A 80 11.29 -25.20 13.01
N LYS A 81 12.11 -26.21 13.29
CA LYS A 81 12.74 -27.08 12.29
C LYS A 81 11.76 -27.83 11.38
N ASP A 82 10.52 -28.00 11.84
CA ASP A 82 9.46 -28.69 11.10
C ASP A 82 8.77 -27.80 10.04
N PHE A 83 9.21 -26.55 9.90
CA PHE A 83 8.63 -25.57 8.99
C PHE A 83 9.63 -25.08 7.94
N VAL A 84 9.11 -24.63 6.82
CA VAL A 84 9.80 -23.80 5.84
C VAL A 84 9.33 -22.36 6.04
N PHE A 85 10.27 -21.43 6.15
CA PHE A 85 9.96 -19.99 6.25
C PHE A 85 10.37 -19.24 5.00
N LEU A 86 9.57 -18.24 4.65
CA LEU A 86 9.90 -17.19 3.69
C LEU A 86 9.91 -15.87 4.44
N CYS A 87 11.03 -15.14 4.35
CA CYS A 87 11.21 -13.85 5.00
C CYS A 87 11.51 -12.78 3.95
N LEU A 88 10.96 -11.58 4.14
CA LEU A 88 11.28 -10.39 3.36
C LEU A 88 11.73 -9.28 4.30
N ASN A 89 12.85 -8.64 3.95
CA ASN A 89 13.39 -7.49 4.68
C ASN A 89 13.80 -6.39 3.70
N ARG A 90 13.47 -5.15 4.01
CA ARG A 90 14.02 -3.99 3.33
C ARG A 90 15.48 -3.82 3.73
N VAL A 91 16.35 -3.75 2.74
CA VAL A 91 17.78 -3.47 2.91
C VAL A 91 17.96 -1.95 2.90
N VAL A 92 18.42 -1.39 4.02
CA VAL A 92 18.71 0.04 4.13
C VAL A 92 20.22 0.23 3.94
N SER A 93 20.63 0.73 2.78
CA SER A 93 22.03 1.12 2.56
C SER A 93 22.28 2.48 3.21
N ASN A 94 23.30 2.57 4.06
CA ASN A 94 23.65 3.78 4.81
C ASN A 94 24.31 4.88 3.93
N THR A 95 24.48 4.64 2.63
CA THR A 95 25.24 5.49 1.71
C THR A 95 24.44 6.63 1.08
N ASN A 96 23.11 6.54 1.07
CA ASN A 96 22.24 7.53 0.41
C ASN A 96 21.46 8.32 1.46
N ALA A 97 22.16 9.13 2.24
CA ALA A 97 21.61 10.01 3.29
C ALA A 97 20.78 11.21 2.75
N SER A 98 20.45 11.23 1.47
CA SER A 98 19.77 12.36 0.81
C SER A 98 18.24 12.24 0.78
N CYS A 99 17.68 11.03 0.90
CA CYS A 99 16.23 10.87 0.98
C CYS A 99 15.77 11.28 2.37
N LYS A 100 15.27 12.51 2.48
CA LYS A 100 14.53 13.00 3.65
C LYS A 100 13.63 11.90 4.20
N ASN A 101 13.87 11.56 5.47
CA ASN A 101 13.43 10.41 6.25
C ASN A 101 11.90 10.20 6.36
N GLY A 102 11.18 10.09 5.25
CA GLY A 102 9.91 9.41 5.23
C GLY A 102 10.17 7.91 5.26
N LYS A 103 9.70 7.20 6.30
CA LYS A 103 9.57 5.74 6.22
C LYS A 103 8.68 5.43 5.01
N ILE A 104 9.27 5.12 3.86
CA ILE A 104 8.52 4.65 2.69
C ILE A 104 7.77 3.39 3.12
N GLY A 105 6.45 3.50 3.14
CA GLY A 105 5.55 2.40 3.48
C GLY A 105 5.45 1.43 2.32
N PHE A 106 5.42 0.14 2.62
CA PHE A 106 5.14 -0.88 1.63
C PHE A 106 4.30 -2.00 2.24
N LYS A 107 3.58 -2.71 1.38
CA LYS A 107 2.90 -3.96 1.69
C LYS A 107 3.51 -5.05 0.85
N SER A 108 3.80 -6.20 1.44
CA SER A 108 4.38 -7.33 0.70
C SER A 108 3.56 -8.60 0.90
N ARG A 109 3.69 -9.52 -0.06
CA ARG A 109 3.09 -10.85 0.02
C ARG A 109 3.94 -11.88 -0.71
N PHE A 110 4.07 -13.06 -0.13
CA PHE A 110 4.60 -14.23 -0.80
C PHE A 110 3.47 -15.11 -1.34
N ILE A 111 3.71 -15.71 -2.50
CA ILE A 111 2.90 -16.78 -3.09
C ILE A 111 3.83 -17.94 -3.38
N LEU A 112 3.59 -19.07 -2.75
CA LEU A 112 4.34 -20.29 -3.01
C LEU A 112 3.58 -21.12 -4.05
N ARG A 113 4.30 -21.58 -5.07
CA ARG A 113 3.73 -22.41 -6.15
C ARG A 113 4.58 -23.66 -6.40
N THR A 114 3.93 -24.72 -6.85
CA THR A 114 4.60 -25.90 -7.42
C THR A 114 5.14 -25.59 -8.82
N SER A 115 5.90 -26.52 -9.40
CA SER A 115 6.32 -26.46 -10.82
C SER A 115 5.16 -26.37 -11.81
N GLU A 116 3.98 -26.83 -11.43
CA GLU A 116 2.74 -26.79 -12.23
C GLU A 116 1.96 -25.49 -12.05
N MET A 117 2.56 -24.47 -11.41
CA MET A 117 1.94 -23.18 -11.08
C MET A 117 0.75 -23.27 -10.12
N LYS A 118 0.55 -24.41 -9.46
CA LYS A 118 -0.46 -24.57 -8.41
C LYS A 118 -0.02 -23.82 -7.16
N GLU A 119 -0.87 -22.95 -6.63
CA GLU A 119 -0.62 -22.24 -5.38
C GLU A 119 -0.70 -23.18 -4.16
N ILE A 120 0.25 -23.01 -3.24
CA ILE A 120 0.31 -23.71 -1.97
C ILE A 120 0.03 -22.69 -0.88
N GLU A 121 -0.99 -22.96 -0.06
CA GLU A 121 -1.38 -22.08 1.03
C GLU A 121 -0.29 -22.04 2.11
N MET A 122 0.12 -20.82 2.48
CA MET A 122 1.07 -20.57 3.57
C MET A 122 0.39 -19.77 4.68
N ARG A 123 0.81 -19.99 5.92
CA ARG A 123 0.41 -19.15 7.06
C ARG A 123 1.25 -17.89 7.10
N ILE A 124 0.63 -16.77 7.46
CA ILE A 124 1.31 -15.48 7.64
C ILE A 124 1.58 -15.28 9.14
N HIS A 125 2.79 -14.87 9.48
CA HIS A 125 3.11 -14.49 10.85
C HIS A 125 2.58 -13.08 11.12
N PRO A 126 1.72 -12.86 12.14
CA PRO A 126 1.01 -11.59 12.31
C PRO A 126 1.90 -10.44 12.78
N ASN A 127 2.98 -10.72 13.51
CA ASN A 127 3.89 -9.69 14.01
C ASN A 127 5.34 -10.19 14.05
N PRO A 128 6.03 -10.26 12.88
CA PRO A 128 7.43 -10.68 12.83
C PRO A 128 8.34 -9.66 13.52
N SER A 129 9.26 -10.13 14.38
CA SER A 129 10.12 -9.23 15.20
C SER A 129 11.37 -8.73 14.49
N HIS A 130 11.87 -9.49 13.50
CA HIS A 130 13.15 -9.22 12.83
C HIS A 130 13.03 -9.10 11.32
N SER A 131 11.79 -9.16 10.81
CA SER A 131 11.52 -9.12 9.38
C SER A 131 10.30 -8.28 9.09
N ASP A 132 10.22 -7.70 7.89
CA ASP A 132 9.05 -6.92 7.49
C ASP A 132 7.86 -7.81 7.15
N TYR A 133 8.12 -9.01 6.63
CA TYR A 133 7.09 -10.00 6.33
C TYR A 133 7.62 -11.42 6.48
N VAL A 134 6.82 -12.29 7.10
CA VAL A 134 7.13 -13.72 7.25
C VAL A 134 5.90 -14.57 6.93
N SER A 135 6.08 -15.55 6.05
CA SER A 135 5.14 -16.65 5.87
C SER A 135 5.82 -17.99 6.09
N TYR A 136 5.04 -19.00 6.47
CA TYR A 136 5.57 -20.32 6.78
C TYR A 136 4.58 -21.45 6.44
N ILE A 137 5.13 -22.63 6.24
CA ILE A 137 4.39 -23.86 5.96
C ILE A 137 5.09 -25.05 6.62
N LYS A 138 4.34 -26.04 7.09
CA LYS A 138 4.96 -27.26 7.60
C LYS A 138 5.59 -28.05 6.47
N ARG A 139 6.74 -28.66 6.75
CA ARG A 139 7.47 -29.49 5.79
C ARG A 139 6.66 -30.69 5.32
N ASP A 140 6.02 -31.39 6.25
CA ASP A 140 5.17 -32.56 5.97
C ASP A 140 3.98 -32.24 5.05
N VAL A 141 3.50 -31.00 5.06
CA VAL A 141 2.47 -30.49 4.13
C VAL A 141 3.07 -30.07 2.78
N LEU A 142 4.26 -29.44 2.78
CA LEU A 142 4.89 -28.92 1.57
C LEU A 142 5.46 -30.03 0.67
N PHE A 143 6.29 -30.92 1.23
CA PHE A 143 7.08 -31.89 0.44
C PHE A 143 6.23 -32.80 -0.45
N PRO A 144 5.10 -33.36 0.02
CA PRO A 144 4.23 -34.17 -0.84
C PRO A 144 3.66 -33.43 -2.04
N GLN A 145 3.57 -32.10 -2.00
CA GLN A 145 3.00 -31.29 -3.08
C GLN A 145 4.01 -30.89 -4.16
N ILE A 146 5.31 -30.91 -3.84
CA ILE A 146 6.38 -30.46 -4.75
C ILE A 146 7.12 -31.64 -5.41
N LEU A 147 6.96 -32.85 -4.87
CA LEU A 147 7.46 -34.09 -5.45
C LEU A 147 6.48 -34.60 -6.53
N PRO A 148 6.99 -35.22 -7.62
CA PRO A 148 8.37 -35.65 -7.85
C PRO A 148 9.29 -34.57 -8.47
N ASN A 149 8.74 -33.42 -8.88
CA ASN A 149 9.51 -32.39 -9.60
C ASN A 149 10.55 -31.67 -8.73
N ASP A 150 10.47 -31.84 -7.41
CA ASP A 150 11.39 -31.33 -6.38
C ASP A 150 11.73 -29.85 -6.57
N SER A 151 10.72 -29.02 -6.85
CA SER A 151 10.93 -27.59 -7.06
C SER A 151 9.80 -26.76 -6.50
N ILE A 152 10.16 -25.56 -6.05
CA ILE A 152 9.25 -24.52 -5.60
C ILE A 152 9.46 -23.25 -6.41
N ILE A 153 8.39 -22.48 -6.55
CA ILE A 153 8.41 -21.14 -7.13
C ILE A 153 7.88 -20.18 -6.08
N VAL A 154 8.73 -19.26 -5.64
CA VAL A 154 8.38 -18.19 -4.71
C VAL A 154 8.15 -16.93 -5.51
N ASN A 155 6.89 -16.50 -5.58
CA ASN A 155 6.57 -15.18 -6.10
C ASN A 155 6.46 -14.21 -4.95
N VAL A 156 7.12 -13.07 -5.09
CA VAL A 156 6.97 -11.93 -4.18
C VAL A 156 6.25 -10.82 -4.92
N GLU A 157 5.32 -10.18 -4.22
CA GLU A 157 4.69 -8.93 -4.64
C GLU A 157 4.94 -7.89 -3.55
N ILE A 158 5.38 -6.69 -3.95
CA ILE A 158 5.65 -5.56 -3.06
C ILE A 158 4.97 -4.32 -3.63
N ASP A 159 4.02 -3.79 -2.89
CA ASP A 159 3.29 -2.57 -3.20
C ASP A 159 3.92 -1.43 -2.39
N VAL A 160 4.56 -0.49 -3.07
CA VAL A 160 5.33 0.60 -2.46
C VAL A 160 4.55 1.90 -2.57
N ALA A 161 4.23 2.53 -1.43
CA ALA A 161 3.61 3.85 -1.42
C ALA A 161 4.67 4.92 -1.71
N VAL A 162 4.65 5.47 -2.92
CA VAL A 162 5.73 6.32 -3.45
C VAL A 162 5.45 7.82 -3.34
N GLU A 163 4.18 8.22 -3.33
CA GLU A 163 3.76 9.62 -3.30
C GLU A 163 2.40 9.75 -2.61
N THR A 164 2.17 10.86 -1.92
CA THR A 164 0.89 11.18 -1.30
C THR A 164 0.49 12.59 -1.71
N ILE A 165 -0.61 12.71 -2.44
CA ILE A 165 -1.11 13.97 -2.99
C ILE A 165 -2.41 14.29 -2.27
N THR A 166 -2.45 15.43 -1.56
CA THR A 166 -3.68 15.90 -0.91
C THR A 166 -4.21 17.13 -1.62
N THR A 167 -5.45 17.05 -2.07
CA THR A 167 -6.17 18.13 -2.75
C THR A 167 -7.30 18.59 -1.85
N THR A 168 -7.35 19.88 -1.54
CA THR A 168 -8.49 20.51 -0.88
C THR A 168 -9.53 20.90 -1.92
N VAL A 169 -10.78 20.50 -1.73
CA VAL A 169 -11.90 20.89 -2.57
C VAL A 169 -12.55 22.10 -1.90
N GLU A 170 -12.41 23.26 -2.54
CA GLU A 170 -13.20 24.45 -2.21
C GLU A 170 -14.36 24.53 -3.20
N ASP A 171 -15.60 24.57 -2.72
CA ASP A 171 -16.77 24.80 -3.58
C ASP A 171 -16.67 26.19 -4.23
N MET A 172 -16.26 26.26 -5.50
CA MET A 172 -16.47 27.45 -6.34
C MET A 172 -17.96 27.54 -6.73
N MET A 173 -18.84 27.82 -5.78
CA MET A 173 -20.17 28.35 -6.08
C MET A 173 -20.15 29.87 -5.94
N SER A 174 -19.80 30.56 -7.05
CA SER A 174 -20.28 31.89 -7.48
C SER A 174 -19.23 32.66 -8.27
N VAL A 175 -19.06 32.35 -9.56
CA VAL A 175 -18.79 33.40 -10.56
C VAL A 175 -19.57 33.05 -11.82
N GLY A 176 -20.80 33.54 -11.91
CA GLY A 176 -21.60 33.44 -13.12
C GLY A 176 -22.95 34.10 -12.94
N HIS A 177 -23.04 35.42 -13.19
CA HIS A 177 -23.99 36.02 -14.14
C HIS A 177 -23.85 37.57 -14.15
N ALA A 178 -23.25 38.04 -15.25
CA ALA A 178 -23.44 39.30 -15.99
C ALA A 178 -24.07 40.52 -15.30
N TRP A 179 -23.34 41.64 -15.28
CA TRP A 179 -23.90 42.96 -15.60
C TRP A 179 -23.13 43.59 -16.76
N CYS A 180 -23.87 43.85 -17.83
CA CYS A 180 -23.44 44.55 -19.03
C CYS A 180 -23.68 46.05 -18.84
N THR A 181 -22.78 46.86 -19.42
CA THR A 181 -22.92 48.29 -19.80
C THR A 181 -23.00 49.38 -18.71
N LEU A 182 -22.04 50.31 -18.77
CA LEU A 182 -22.35 51.73 -19.03
C LEU A 182 -21.11 52.45 -19.62
N LEU A 183 -21.29 52.91 -20.86
CA LEU A 183 -20.46 53.88 -21.57
C LEU A 183 -21.09 55.28 -21.39
N LEU A 184 -20.25 56.32 -21.50
CA LEU A 184 -20.50 57.78 -21.56
C LEU A 184 -20.57 58.49 -20.19
N HIS A 185 -19.71 59.46 -19.89
CA HIS A 185 -19.31 60.61 -20.72
C HIS A 185 -17.81 60.85 -20.79
#